data_AF-A0A914G6P8-F1
#
_entry.id   AF-A0A914G6P8-F1
#
_cell.length_a   1.000
_cell.length_b   1.000
_cell.length_c   1.000
_cell.angle_alpha   90.00
_cell.angle_beta   90.00
_cell.angle_gamma   90.00
#
_symmetry.space_group_name_H-M   'P 1'
#
loop_
_entity.id
_entity.type
_entity.pdbx_description
1 polymer ?
#
loop_
_entity_poly.entity_id
_entity_poly.type
_entity_poly.pdbx_seq_one_letter_code
_entity_poly.pdbx_strand_id
1 'polypeptide(L)'
;NLDNYETTLPENLDQQQQAFNDFTEQKRKLEDYNENIPEGPEGDEIREKTQWNLSRLTDILKKLGDAVGEKAAALAAFIASKRAIEEQLNTLHNDITAAESNIDNATPNNLQDRINALEAEEARINAIRSKLSDEQINRNNLDNDKQNELDELHKALDAAVERLQNAKNNLTTELASAIASEQIQADTNHYYNDLADLIRQAHQTLADPTAIPISYHDLGQRINDKIQETNKVIQDASTSGNSTIIQPLNDLIPQAQNAENDLAARYNLWLEFVNERDNANDQVDQARNAINDFEANTDLRPLNVAEEQLEKLK
;
A
#
# COMPACT_ATOMS: atom_id res chain seq x y z
N ASN A 1 53.03 7.20 44.37
CA ASN A 1 52.21 7.07 43.14
C ASN A 1 51.30 5.83 43.14
N LEU A 2 51.55 4.82 43.99
CA LEU A 2 50.58 3.74 44.25
C LEU A 2 49.24 4.29 44.75
N ASP A 3 49.26 5.41 45.49
CA ASP A 3 48.07 6.06 46.07
C ASP A 3 47.06 6.52 45.01
N ASN A 4 47.50 6.92 43.81
CA ASN A 4 46.60 7.34 42.73
C ASN A 4 45.86 6.16 42.08
N TYR A 5 46.48 4.98 42.04
CA TYR A 5 45.91 3.77 41.41
C TYR A 5 45.05 2.96 42.39
N GLU A 6 45.05 3.30 43.67
CA GLU A 6 44.11 2.75 44.64
C GLU A 6 42.71 3.31 44.51
N THR A 7 42.60 4.58 44.11
CA THR A 7 41.34 5.32 44.00
C THR A 7 40.84 5.44 42.57
N THR A 8 41.71 5.42 41.57
CA THR A 8 41.37 5.74 40.17
C THR A 8 42.24 4.94 39.20
N LEU A 9 41.61 4.16 38.32
CA LEU A 9 42.28 3.45 37.24
C LEU A 9 42.35 4.35 35.98
N PRO A 10 43.36 4.19 35.12
CA PRO A 10 43.40 4.85 33.81
C PRO A 10 42.17 4.48 32.97
N GLU A 11 41.69 5.39 32.12
CA GLU A 11 40.45 5.17 31.34
C GLU A 11 40.67 4.34 30.07
N ASN A 12 41.86 4.41 29.46
CA ASN A 12 42.18 3.75 28.19
C ASN A 12 42.87 2.38 28.41
N LEU A 13 42.52 1.38 27.60
CA LEU A 13 43.09 0.03 27.63
C LEU A 13 44.62 0.03 27.52
N ASP A 14 45.21 0.85 26.64
CA ASP A 14 46.66 0.93 26.44
C ASP A 14 47.36 1.45 27.70
N GLN A 15 46.76 2.45 28.35
CA GLN A 15 47.27 3.01 29.61
C GLN A 15 47.15 2.01 30.77
N GLN A 16 46.03 1.27 30.83
CA GLN A 16 45.84 0.22 31.82
C GLN A 16 46.82 -0.95 31.62
N GLN A 17 47.04 -1.38 30.37
CA GLN A 17 47.99 -2.43 30.02
C GLN A 17 49.44 -2.01 30.31
N GLN A 18 49.80 -0.76 30.01
CA GLN A 18 51.10 -0.21 30.34
C GLN A 18 51.31 -0.16 31.86
N ALA A 19 50.34 0.37 32.60
CA ALA A 19 50.39 0.41 34.07
C ALA A 19 50.50 -1.00 34.67
N PHE A 20 49.77 -1.98 34.13
CA PHE A 20 49.85 -3.38 34.56
C PHE A 20 51.27 -3.95 34.36
N ASN A 21 51.88 -3.71 33.20
CA ASN A 21 53.24 -4.17 32.91
C ASN A 21 54.28 -3.49 33.83
N ASP A 22 54.16 -2.17 34.02
CA ASP A 22 55.05 -1.39 34.88
C ASP A 22 54.98 -1.83 36.35
N PHE A 23 53.76 -2.07 36.86
CA PHE A 23 53.58 -2.56 38.23
C PHE A 23 54.00 -4.03 38.40
N THR A 24 53.90 -4.85 37.36
CA THR A 24 54.41 -6.23 37.39
C THR A 24 55.93 -6.24 37.52
N GLU A 25 56.62 -5.39 36.77
CA GLU A 25 58.07 -5.25 36.86
C GLU A 25 58.51 -4.63 38.20
N GLN A 26 57.74 -3.67 38.73
CA GLN A 26 57.98 -3.11 40.07
C GLN A 26 57.80 -4.15 41.17
N LYS A 27 56.77 -5.00 41.08
CA LYS A 27 56.55 -6.10 42.02
C LYS A 27 57.73 -7.06 42.00
N ARG A 28 58.17 -7.49 40.81
CA ARG A 28 59.33 -8.39 40.64
C ARG A 28 60.61 -7.81 41.26
N LYS A 29 60.87 -6.51 41.06
CA LYS A 29 62.01 -5.82 41.68
C LYS A 29 61.89 -5.77 43.21
N LEU A 30 60.70 -5.49 43.75
CA LEU A 30 60.48 -5.46 45.20
C LEU A 30 60.57 -6.85 45.83
N GLU A 31 60.15 -7.91 45.14
CA GLU A 31 60.34 -9.30 45.57
C GLU A 31 61.84 -9.63 45.66
N ASP A 32 62.62 -9.31 44.62
CA ASP A 32 64.08 -9.49 44.59
C ASP A 32 64.79 -8.69 45.69
N TYR A 33 64.39 -7.44 45.92
CA TYR A 33 64.93 -6.65 47.03
C TYR A 33 64.60 -7.26 48.39
N ASN A 34 63.37 -7.74 48.58
CA ASN A 34 62.92 -8.33 49.84
C ASN A 34 63.70 -9.59 50.22
N GLU A 35 64.10 -10.41 49.23
CA GLU A 35 64.93 -11.61 49.43
C GLU A 35 66.37 -11.27 49.88
N ASN A 36 66.87 -10.08 49.55
CA ASN A 36 68.25 -9.66 49.80
C ASN A 36 68.42 -8.73 51.02
N ILE A 37 67.37 -8.53 51.85
CA ILE A 37 67.44 -7.66 53.05
C ILE A 37 68.23 -8.36 54.17
N PRO A 38 69.30 -7.74 54.73
CA PRO A 38 70.09 -8.30 55.84
C PRO A 38 69.25 -8.56 57.10
N GLU A 39 69.63 -9.56 57.90
CA GLU A 39 68.99 -9.86 59.19
C GLU A 39 69.38 -8.82 60.27
N GLY A 40 68.39 -8.39 61.06
CA GLY A 40 68.57 -7.45 62.16
C GLY A 40 67.35 -6.53 62.34
N PRO A 41 67.24 -5.80 63.46
CA PRO A 41 66.07 -4.98 63.78
C PRO A 41 65.70 -3.97 62.69
N GLU A 42 66.70 -3.34 62.06
CA GLU A 42 66.51 -2.40 60.96
C GLU A 42 66.14 -3.10 59.65
N GLY A 43 66.64 -4.33 59.43
CA GLY A 43 66.27 -5.15 58.28
C GLY A 43 64.84 -5.69 58.38
N ASP A 44 64.42 -6.08 59.58
CA ASP A 44 63.06 -6.57 59.85
C ASP A 44 62.01 -5.48 59.62
N GLU A 45 62.29 -4.23 60.02
CA GLU A 45 61.40 -3.08 59.74
C GLU A 45 61.28 -2.80 58.22
N ILE A 46 62.39 -2.89 57.49
CA ILE A 46 62.39 -2.72 56.02
C ILE A 46 61.62 -3.86 55.34
N ARG A 47 61.77 -5.09 55.84
CA ARG A 47 61.07 -6.27 55.33
C ARG A 47 59.56 -6.15 55.55
N GLU A 48 59.12 -5.70 56.72
CA GLU A 48 57.69 -5.47 57.02
C GLU A 48 57.09 -4.40 56.11
N LYS A 49 57.77 -3.25 55.94
CA LYS A 49 57.34 -2.19 55.00
C LYS A 49 57.32 -2.67 53.55
N THR A 50 58.27 -3.51 53.15
CA THR A 50 58.36 -4.07 51.79
C THR A 50 57.22 -5.07 51.54
N GLN A 51 56.91 -5.93 52.51
CA GLN A 51 55.76 -6.84 52.45
C GLN A 51 54.42 -6.08 52.38
N TRP A 52 54.30 -4.98 53.12
CA TRP A 52 53.12 -4.11 53.03
C TRP A 52 52.95 -3.51 51.62
N ASN A 53 54.03 -2.96 51.05
CA ASN A 53 54.03 -2.44 49.68
C ASN A 53 53.74 -3.52 48.63
N LEU A 54 54.28 -4.74 48.80
CA LEU A 54 54.03 -5.88 47.91
C LEU A 54 52.56 -6.32 47.94
N SER A 55 51.94 -6.31 49.12
CA SER A 55 50.50 -6.60 49.26
C SER A 55 49.66 -5.58 48.49
N ARG A 56 49.96 -4.29 48.70
CA ARG A 56 49.32 -3.17 48.00
C ARG A 56 49.49 -3.25 46.48
N LEU A 57 50.69 -3.55 46.00
CA LEU A 57 50.99 -3.78 44.58
C LEU A 57 50.20 -4.97 44.01
N THR A 58 50.06 -6.05 44.77
CA THR A 58 49.29 -7.22 44.36
C THR A 58 47.81 -6.89 44.21
N ASP A 59 47.25 -6.10 45.12
CA ASP A 59 45.86 -5.64 45.02
C ASP A 59 45.62 -4.73 43.82
N ILE A 60 46.54 -3.80 43.54
CA ILE A 60 46.48 -2.92 42.36
C ILE A 60 46.61 -3.73 41.06
N LEU A 61 47.53 -4.69 41.01
CA LEU A 61 47.70 -5.57 39.84
C LEU A 61 46.45 -6.41 39.60
N LYS A 62 45.78 -6.91 40.64
CA LYS A 62 44.52 -7.63 40.50
C LYS A 62 43.45 -6.72 39.90
N LYS A 63 43.24 -5.53 40.45
CA LYS A 63 42.26 -4.54 39.93
C LYS A 63 42.55 -4.17 38.47
N LEU A 64 43.81 -3.93 38.12
CA LEU A 64 44.21 -3.63 36.75
C LEU A 64 44.00 -4.83 35.82
N GLY A 65 44.32 -6.04 36.26
CA GLY A 65 44.11 -7.26 35.49
C GLY A 65 42.63 -7.52 35.19
N ASP A 66 41.76 -7.36 36.19
CA ASP A 66 40.31 -7.48 36.03
C ASP A 66 39.78 -6.41 35.05
N ALA A 67 40.17 -5.15 35.23
CA ALA A 67 39.76 -4.04 34.35
C ALA A 67 40.24 -4.22 32.90
N VAL A 68 41.51 -4.58 32.69
CA VAL A 68 42.06 -4.86 31.35
C VAL A 68 41.32 -6.04 30.70
N GLY A 69 41.05 -7.10 31.46
CA GLY A 69 40.31 -8.26 30.97
C GLY A 69 38.89 -7.91 30.53
N GLU A 70 38.17 -7.13 31.34
CA GLU A 70 36.81 -6.68 31.04
C GLU A 70 36.76 -5.74 29.83
N LYS A 71 37.68 -4.77 29.73
CA LYS A 71 37.78 -3.87 28.56
C LYS A 71 38.16 -4.63 27.29
N ALA A 72 39.08 -5.58 27.37
CA ALA A 72 39.47 -6.41 26.24
C ALA A 72 38.30 -7.30 25.76
N ALA A 73 37.51 -7.85 26.68
CA ALA A 73 36.31 -8.63 26.36
C ALA A 73 35.24 -7.76 25.67
N ALA A 74 34.96 -6.56 26.22
CA ALA A 74 34.03 -5.60 25.62
C ALA A 74 34.46 -5.17 24.21
N LEU A 75 35.74 -4.87 24.02
CA LEU A 75 36.30 -4.50 22.72
C LEU A 75 36.19 -5.64 21.71
N ALA A 76 36.49 -6.88 22.12
CA ALA A 76 36.37 -8.05 21.26
C ALA A 76 34.90 -8.30 20.85
N ALA A 77 33.96 -8.18 21.80
CA ALA A 77 32.52 -8.30 21.54
C ALA A 77 32.02 -7.21 20.57
N PHE A 78 32.47 -5.96 20.76
CA PHE A 78 32.16 -4.85 19.87
C PHE A 78 32.69 -5.10 18.45
N ILE A 79 33.97 -5.43 18.29
CA ILE A 79 34.59 -5.65 16.97
C ILE A 79 33.92 -6.82 16.23
N ALA A 80 33.64 -7.91 16.95
CA ALA A 80 32.95 -9.07 16.37
C ALA A 80 31.53 -8.72 15.90
N SER A 81 30.82 -7.88 16.66
CA SER A 81 29.46 -7.47 16.35
C SER A 81 29.40 -6.42 15.24
N LYS A 82 30.29 -5.43 15.26
CA LYS A 82 30.31 -4.27 14.36
C LYS A 82 30.23 -4.69 12.90
N ARG A 83 31.16 -5.52 12.43
CA ARG A 83 31.21 -5.94 11.02
C ARG A 83 29.94 -6.68 10.59
N ALA A 84 29.46 -7.58 11.44
CA ALA A 84 28.24 -8.34 11.16
C ALA A 84 27.01 -7.43 11.09
N ILE A 85 26.95 -6.41 11.95
CA ILE A 85 25.85 -5.44 12.00
C ILE A 85 25.88 -4.51 10.79
N GLU A 86 27.05 -3.98 10.42
CA GLU A 86 27.21 -3.13 9.23
C GLU A 86 26.77 -3.86 7.95
N GLU A 87 27.13 -5.14 7.81
CA GLU A 87 26.69 -5.97 6.68
C GLU A 87 25.17 -6.22 6.71
N GLN A 88 24.60 -6.47 7.89
CA GLN A 88 23.15 -6.62 8.05
C GLN A 88 22.38 -5.33 7.74
N LEU A 89 22.87 -4.17 8.18
CA LEU A 89 22.29 -2.86 7.88
C LEU A 89 22.39 -2.52 6.39
N ASN A 90 23.50 -2.84 5.74
CA ASN A 90 23.66 -2.64 4.30
C ASN A 90 22.69 -3.53 3.49
N THR A 91 22.50 -4.77 3.91
CA THR A 91 21.52 -5.66 3.27
C THR A 91 20.10 -5.10 3.43
N LEU A 92 19.72 -4.71 4.66
CA LEU A 92 18.43 -4.08 4.94
C LEU A 92 18.19 -2.84 4.06
N HIS A 93 19.21 -2.00 3.89
CA HIS A 93 19.15 -0.84 3.00
C HIS A 93 18.85 -1.22 1.54
N ASN A 94 19.51 -2.26 1.04
CA ASN A 94 19.30 -2.76 -0.32
C ASN A 94 17.91 -3.38 -0.48
N ASP A 95 17.44 -4.14 0.51
CA ASP A 95 16.12 -4.78 0.49
C ASP A 95 15.00 -3.73 0.51
N ILE A 96 15.13 -2.69 1.34
CA ILE A 96 14.21 -1.54 1.33
C ILE A 96 14.24 -0.83 -0.03
N THR A 97 15.43 -0.57 -0.59
CA THR A 97 15.56 0.10 -1.90
C THR A 97 14.95 -0.73 -3.02
N ALA A 98 15.15 -2.05 -3.01
CA ALA A 98 14.52 -2.96 -3.97
C ALA A 98 12.99 -2.94 -3.80
N ALA A 99 12.52 -2.99 -2.56
CA ALA A 99 11.10 -2.88 -2.21
C ALA A 99 10.50 -1.50 -2.47
N GLU A 100 11.27 -0.46 -2.78
CA GLU A 100 10.79 0.86 -3.21
C GLU A 100 10.89 1.06 -4.74
N SER A 101 11.56 0.16 -5.46
CA SER A 101 11.78 0.30 -6.91
C SER A 101 10.52 0.01 -7.74
N ASN A 102 10.26 0.78 -8.81
CA ASN A 102 9.16 0.53 -9.75
C ASN A 102 7.77 0.39 -9.09
N ILE A 103 7.46 1.20 -8.08
CA ILE A 103 6.15 1.20 -7.39
C ILE A 103 5.01 1.51 -8.36
N ASP A 104 5.18 2.52 -9.22
CA ASP A 104 4.11 3.06 -10.09
C ASP A 104 3.49 2.04 -11.07
N ASN A 105 4.17 0.93 -11.35
CA ASN A 105 3.71 -0.12 -12.28
C ASN A 105 3.52 -1.48 -11.59
N ALA A 106 3.60 -1.52 -10.26
CA ALA A 106 3.45 -2.76 -9.51
C ALA A 106 1.98 -3.17 -9.41
N THR A 107 1.70 -4.46 -9.60
CA THR A 107 0.37 -5.01 -9.35
C THR A 107 0.09 -5.09 -7.85
N PRO A 108 -1.17 -5.15 -7.40
CA PRO A 108 -1.50 -5.34 -5.99
C PRO A 108 -0.79 -6.53 -5.35
N ASN A 109 -0.70 -7.67 -6.06
CA ASN A 109 0.03 -8.84 -5.56
C ASN A 109 1.52 -8.55 -5.38
N ASN A 110 2.16 -7.86 -6.34
CA ASN A 110 3.57 -7.49 -6.22
C ASN A 110 3.83 -6.55 -5.04
N LEU A 111 2.95 -5.57 -4.83
CA LEU A 111 3.03 -4.64 -3.70
C LEU A 111 2.84 -5.37 -2.37
N GLN A 112 1.87 -6.29 -2.29
CA GLN A 112 1.64 -7.11 -1.10
C GLN A 112 2.85 -8.01 -0.78
N ASP A 113 3.44 -8.65 -1.78
CA ASP A 113 4.64 -9.48 -1.60
C ASP A 113 5.81 -8.66 -1.06
N ARG A 114 5.98 -7.41 -1.53
CA ARG A 114 7.00 -6.48 -1.05
C ARG A 114 6.75 -6.04 0.38
N ILE A 115 5.50 -5.76 0.75
CA ILE A 115 5.13 -5.45 2.14
C ILE A 115 5.47 -6.63 3.05
N ASN A 116 5.09 -7.86 2.66
CA ASN A 116 5.39 -9.07 3.43
C ASN A 116 6.91 -9.29 3.58
N ALA A 117 7.70 -8.98 2.54
CA ALA A 117 9.15 -9.03 2.61
C ALA A 117 9.72 -8.01 3.61
N LEU A 118 9.20 -6.77 3.63
CA LEU A 118 9.60 -5.76 4.61
C LEU A 118 9.20 -6.13 6.05
N GLU A 119 8.08 -6.83 6.23
CA GLU A 119 7.69 -7.37 7.55
C GLU A 119 8.68 -8.42 8.06
N ALA A 120 9.25 -9.24 7.17
CA ALA A 120 10.30 -10.18 7.56
C ALA A 120 11.58 -9.47 8.03
N GLU A 121 11.89 -8.28 7.48
CA GLU A 121 13.04 -7.48 7.88
C GLU A 121 12.89 -6.84 9.28
N GLU A 122 11.66 -6.67 9.80
CA GLU A 122 11.43 -6.21 11.19
C GLU A 122 12.08 -7.17 12.21
N ALA A 123 12.08 -8.47 11.93
CA ALA A 123 12.75 -9.47 12.78
C ALA A 123 14.27 -9.29 12.77
N ARG A 124 14.85 -8.92 11.62
CA ARG A 124 16.29 -8.68 11.47
C ARG A 124 16.74 -7.45 12.25
N ILE A 125 15.94 -6.38 12.24
CA ILE A 125 16.17 -5.18 13.06
C ILE A 125 16.25 -5.54 14.54
N ASN A 126 15.30 -6.34 15.04
CA ASN A 126 15.30 -6.76 16.44
C ASN A 126 16.54 -7.61 16.80
N ALA A 127 16.99 -8.47 15.89
CA ALA A 127 18.23 -9.23 16.06
C ALA A 127 19.47 -8.32 16.11
N ILE A 128 19.54 -7.27 15.27
CA ILE A 128 20.62 -6.27 15.32
C ILE A 128 20.59 -5.52 16.66
N ARG A 129 19.41 -5.06 17.08
CA ARG A 129 19.22 -4.33 18.35
C ARG A 129 19.70 -5.15 19.55
N SER A 130 19.41 -6.44 19.58
CA SER A 130 19.88 -7.34 20.65
C SER A 130 21.41 -7.45 20.70
N LYS A 131 22.08 -7.51 19.54
CA LYS A 131 23.56 -7.56 19.46
C LYS A 131 24.23 -6.26 19.90
N LEU A 132 23.56 -5.12 19.72
CA LEU A 132 24.05 -3.81 20.16
C LEU A 132 23.75 -3.48 21.63
N SER A 133 23.09 -4.38 22.35
CA SER A 133 22.69 -4.14 23.74
C SER A 133 23.88 -4.06 24.70
N ASP A 134 23.69 -3.32 25.79
CA ASP A 134 24.68 -3.19 26.86
C ASP A 134 25.04 -4.53 27.50
N GLU A 135 24.14 -5.51 27.46
CA GLU A 135 24.39 -6.85 27.98
C GLU A 135 25.40 -7.64 27.13
N GLN A 136 25.49 -7.35 25.82
CA GLN A 136 26.40 -8.05 24.90
C GLN A 136 27.76 -7.37 24.77
N ILE A 137 27.79 -6.03 24.75
CA ILE A 137 29.01 -5.27 24.47
C ILE A 137 29.60 -4.63 25.73
N ASN A 138 28.80 -4.41 26.78
CA ASN A 138 29.17 -3.68 27.99
C ASN A 138 29.83 -2.32 27.68
N ARG A 139 28.99 -1.38 27.22
CA ARG A 139 29.37 -0.03 26.77
C ARG A 139 30.32 0.70 27.72
N ASN A 140 30.15 0.53 29.03
CA ASN A 140 30.94 1.21 30.05
C ASN A 140 32.44 0.80 30.04
N ASN A 141 32.74 -0.38 29.51
CA ASN A 141 34.10 -0.89 29.42
C ASN A 141 34.78 -0.53 28.09
N LEU A 142 34.04 0.02 27.13
CA LEU A 142 34.63 0.61 25.92
C LEU A 142 35.29 1.96 26.24
N ASP A 143 36.30 2.32 25.46
CA ASP A 143 36.85 3.67 25.44
C ASP A 143 35.90 4.65 24.73
N ASN A 144 36.13 5.95 24.88
CA ASN A 144 35.24 6.99 24.35
C ASN A 144 35.08 6.88 22.82
N ASP A 145 36.15 6.54 22.10
CA ASP A 145 36.10 6.40 20.64
C ASP A 145 35.19 5.24 20.22
N LYS A 146 35.28 4.08 20.88
CA LYS A 146 34.43 2.91 20.59
C LYS A 146 33.00 3.10 21.10
N GLN A 147 32.80 3.83 22.19
CA GLN A 147 31.46 4.26 22.60
C GLN A 147 30.81 5.15 21.54
N ASN A 148 31.55 6.11 20.97
CA ASN A 148 31.04 6.93 19.88
C ASN A 148 30.70 6.09 18.63
N GLU A 149 31.56 5.15 18.24
CA GLU A 149 31.26 4.23 17.13
C GLU A 149 30.02 3.36 17.40
N LEU A 150 29.82 2.90 18.64
CA LEU A 150 28.62 2.16 19.05
C LEU A 150 27.37 3.04 18.95
N ASP A 151 27.45 4.29 19.40
CA ASP A 151 26.35 5.25 19.33
C ASP A 151 26.00 5.57 17.85
N GLU A 152 26.98 5.65 16.95
CA GLU A 152 26.73 5.80 15.51
C GLU A 152 26.04 4.57 14.89
N LEU A 153 26.35 3.35 15.35
CA LEU A 153 25.64 2.14 14.92
C LEU A 153 24.18 2.13 15.40
N HIS A 154 23.92 2.59 16.62
CA HIS A 154 22.54 2.76 17.12
C HIS A 154 21.76 3.78 16.29
N LYS A 155 22.37 4.94 15.98
CA LYS A 155 21.75 5.94 15.10
C LYS A 155 21.46 5.38 13.69
N ALA A 156 22.40 4.63 13.12
CA ALA A 156 22.21 4.00 11.82
C ALA A 156 21.07 2.97 11.84
N LEU A 157 20.93 2.20 12.92
CA LEU A 157 19.82 1.29 13.12
C LEU A 157 18.49 2.03 13.23
N ASP A 158 18.41 3.10 14.03
CA ASP A 158 17.19 3.90 14.18
C ASP A 158 16.76 4.55 12.86
N ALA A 159 17.72 5.06 12.06
CA ALA A 159 17.45 5.56 10.72
C ALA A 159 16.92 4.46 9.78
N ALA A 160 17.44 3.23 9.90
CA ALA A 160 16.95 2.09 9.12
C ALA A 160 15.53 1.66 9.53
N VAL A 161 15.21 1.71 10.83
CA VAL A 161 13.85 1.48 11.36
C VAL A 161 12.87 2.50 10.78
N GLU A 162 13.21 3.78 10.85
CA GLU A 162 12.37 4.85 10.32
C GLU A 162 12.15 4.67 8.81
N ARG A 163 13.20 4.36 8.06
CA ARG A 163 13.09 4.11 6.62
C ARG A 163 12.21 2.91 6.31
N LEU A 164 12.36 1.80 7.04
CA LEU A 164 11.53 0.60 6.87
C LEU A 164 10.04 0.94 7.08
N GLN A 165 9.73 1.68 8.15
CA GLN A 165 8.36 2.10 8.46
C GLN A 165 7.79 2.98 7.35
N ASN A 166 8.57 3.95 6.86
CA ASN A 166 8.16 4.84 5.78
C ASN A 166 7.92 4.07 4.48
N ALA A 167 8.82 3.14 4.11
CA ALA A 167 8.67 2.29 2.94
C ALA A 167 7.39 1.44 3.02
N LYS A 168 7.12 0.83 4.18
CA LYS A 168 5.90 0.03 4.42
C LYS A 168 4.62 0.89 4.29
N ASN A 169 4.61 2.08 4.87
CA ASN A 169 3.48 3.00 4.79
C ASN A 169 3.21 3.46 3.34
N ASN A 170 4.28 3.79 2.60
CA ASN A 170 4.19 4.16 1.19
C ASN A 170 3.62 2.99 0.37
N LEU A 171 4.21 1.79 0.48
CA LEU A 171 3.72 0.61 -0.25
C LEU A 171 2.28 0.25 0.10
N THR A 172 1.86 0.43 1.36
CA THR A 172 0.47 0.18 1.78
C THR A 172 -0.50 1.17 1.14
N THR A 173 -0.10 2.44 1.04
CA THR A 173 -0.89 3.47 0.37
C THR A 173 -1.02 3.17 -1.12
N GLU A 174 0.08 2.78 -1.75
CA GLU A 174 0.13 2.43 -3.17
C GLU A 174 -0.65 1.15 -3.47
N LEU A 175 -0.63 0.16 -2.58
CA LEU A 175 -1.45 -1.03 -2.67
C LEU A 175 -2.94 -0.68 -2.68
N ALA A 176 -3.38 0.20 -1.76
CA ALA A 176 -4.77 0.63 -1.71
C ALA A 176 -5.18 1.36 -3.00
N SER A 177 -4.33 2.23 -3.52
CA SER A 177 -4.53 2.93 -4.80
C SER A 177 -4.60 1.96 -5.99
N ALA A 178 -3.70 0.97 -6.05
CA ALA A 178 -3.66 -0.04 -7.10
C ALA A 178 -4.92 -0.93 -7.08
N ILE A 179 -5.37 -1.38 -5.90
CA ILE A 179 -6.62 -2.14 -5.75
C ILE A 179 -7.82 -1.32 -6.21
N ALA A 180 -7.90 -0.05 -5.81
CA ALA A 180 -8.99 0.83 -6.23
C ALA A 180 -8.98 1.05 -7.75
N SER A 181 -7.81 1.22 -8.36
CA SER A 181 -7.65 1.35 -9.80
C SER A 181 -8.08 0.07 -10.55
N GLU A 182 -7.67 -1.11 -10.09
CA GLU A 182 -8.10 -2.39 -10.66
C GLU A 182 -9.63 -2.57 -10.57
N GLN A 183 -10.24 -2.21 -9.45
CA GLN A 183 -11.69 -2.27 -9.29
C GLN A 183 -12.41 -1.33 -10.27
N ILE A 184 -11.95 -0.07 -10.38
CA ILE A 184 -12.50 0.90 -11.34
C ILE A 184 -12.35 0.39 -12.77
N GLN A 185 -11.22 -0.23 -13.11
CA GLN A 185 -11.00 -0.82 -14.43
C GLN A 185 -11.96 -1.99 -14.71
N ALA A 186 -12.16 -2.87 -13.72
CA ALA A 186 -13.09 -3.99 -13.83
C ALA A 186 -14.53 -3.51 -14.02
N ASP A 187 -14.96 -2.54 -13.21
CA ASP A 187 -16.28 -1.92 -13.31
C ASP A 187 -16.44 -1.23 -14.67
N THR A 188 -15.46 -0.45 -15.10
CA THR A 188 -15.46 0.21 -16.41
C THR A 188 -15.65 -0.80 -17.54
N ASN A 189 -14.88 -1.89 -17.53
CA ASN A 189 -14.99 -2.94 -18.54
C ASN A 189 -16.37 -3.62 -18.53
N HIS A 190 -16.92 -3.89 -17.34
CA HIS A 190 -18.25 -4.46 -17.18
C HIS A 190 -19.33 -3.54 -17.78
N TYR A 191 -19.36 -2.27 -17.38
CA TYR A 191 -20.32 -1.29 -17.88
C TYR A 191 -20.17 -1.03 -19.38
N TYR A 192 -18.93 -1.04 -19.89
CA TYR A 192 -18.65 -0.90 -21.32
C TYR A 192 -19.28 -2.04 -22.11
N ASN A 193 -19.04 -3.29 -21.70
CA ASN A 193 -19.57 -4.47 -22.38
C ASN A 193 -21.09 -4.49 -22.36
N ASP A 194 -21.71 -4.23 -21.21
CA ASP A 194 -23.18 -4.19 -21.09
C ASP A 194 -23.79 -3.12 -22.01
N LEU A 195 -23.24 -1.91 -21.99
CA LEU A 195 -23.77 -0.80 -22.78
C LEU A 195 -23.56 -1.04 -24.29
N ALA A 196 -22.40 -1.59 -24.68
CA ALA A 196 -22.12 -1.97 -26.05
C ALA A 196 -23.07 -3.06 -26.56
N ASP A 197 -23.40 -4.05 -25.72
CA ASP A 197 -24.36 -5.10 -26.04
C ASP A 197 -25.79 -4.56 -26.16
N LEU A 198 -26.19 -3.58 -25.34
CA LEU A 198 -27.49 -2.92 -25.47
C LEU A 198 -27.57 -2.09 -26.75
N ILE A 199 -26.53 -1.32 -27.09
CA ILE A 199 -26.44 -0.59 -28.37
C ILE A 199 -26.57 -1.56 -29.55
N ARG A 200 -25.86 -2.70 -29.49
CA ARG A 200 -25.96 -3.73 -30.53
C ARG A 200 -27.37 -4.30 -30.64
N GLN A 201 -28.03 -4.60 -29.52
CA GLN A 201 -29.43 -5.03 -29.49
C GLN A 201 -30.36 -3.97 -30.07
N ALA A 202 -30.11 -2.68 -29.81
CA ALA A 202 -30.91 -1.58 -30.36
C ALA A 202 -30.85 -1.57 -31.88
N HIS A 203 -29.64 -1.60 -32.45
CA HIS A 203 -29.46 -1.65 -33.90
C HIS A 203 -30.11 -2.90 -34.52
N GLN A 204 -30.02 -4.06 -33.86
CA GLN A 204 -30.68 -5.29 -34.34
C GLN A 204 -32.20 -5.16 -34.33
N THR A 205 -32.77 -4.61 -33.26
CA THR A 205 -34.22 -4.44 -33.10
C THR A 205 -34.76 -3.41 -34.10
N LEU A 206 -34.04 -2.31 -34.32
CA LEU A 206 -34.38 -1.28 -35.31
C LEU A 206 -34.32 -1.81 -36.75
N ALA A 207 -33.38 -2.71 -37.03
CA ALA A 207 -33.24 -3.34 -38.34
C ALA A 207 -34.23 -4.49 -38.59
N ASP A 208 -34.82 -5.06 -37.54
CA ASP A 208 -35.76 -6.18 -37.64
C ASP A 208 -37.17 -5.69 -38.02
N PRO A 209 -37.68 -6.03 -39.23
CA PRO A 209 -39.03 -5.64 -39.64
C PRO A 209 -40.13 -6.39 -38.88
N THR A 210 -39.80 -7.45 -38.14
CA THR A 210 -40.74 -8.27 -37.35
C THR A 210 -40.75 -7.91 -35.87
N ALA A 211 -39.91 -6.96 -35.45
CA ALA A 211 -39.85 -6.51 -34.07
C ALA A 211 -41.20 -5.93 -33.61
N ILE A 212 -41.61 -6.31 -32.41
CA ILE A 212 -42.86 -5.81 -31.82
C ILE A 212 -42.67 -4.39 -31.28
N PRO A 213 -43.61 -3.45 -31.48
CA PRO A 213 -43.41 -2.05 -31.11
C PRO A 213 -43.00 -1.80 -29.65
N ILE A 214 -43.54 -2.60 -28.72
CA ILE A 214 -43.21 -2.50 -27.29
C ILE A 214 -41.72 -2.78 -27.01
N SER A 215 -41.05 -3.61 -27.83
CA SER A 215 -39.62 -3.88 -27.61
C SER A 215 -38.74 -2.65 -27.85
N TYR A 216 -39.16 -1.70 -28.69
CA TYR A 216 -38.44 -0.45 -28.85
C TYR A 216 -38.45 0.38 -27.56
N HIS A 217 -39.62 0.49 -26.94
CA HIS A 217 -39.80 1.20 -25.67
C HIS A 217 -38.98 0.55 -24.54
N ASP A 218 -39.15 -0.76 -24.33
CA ASP A 218 -38.50 -1.47 -23.23
C ASP A 218 -36.97 -1.47 -23.37
N LEU A 219 -36.47 -1.64 -24.60
CA LEU A 219 -35.03 -1.58 -24.86
C LEU A 219 -34.48 -0.16 -24.70
N GLY A 220 -35.22 0.87 -25.13
CA GLY A 220 -34.86 2.27 -24.91
C GLY A 220 -34.75 2.61 -23.43
N GLN A 221 -35.73 2.18 -22.61
CA GLN A 221 -35.67 2.36 -21.16
C GLN A 221 -34.45 1.66 -20.55
N ARG A 222 -34.16 0.41 -20.93
CA ARG A 222 -32.98 -0.32 -20.45
C ARG A 222 -31.66 0.38 -20.81
N ILE A 223 -31.56 0.97 -22.01
CA ILE A 223 -30.39 1.76 -22.40
C ILE A 223 -30.29 3.02 -21.54
N ASN A 224 -31.38 3.76 -21.38
CA ASN A 224 -31.40 4.97 -20.55
C ASN A 224 -30.98 4.66 -19.10
N ASP A 225 -31.55 3.63 -18.48
CA ASP A 225 -31.19 3.19 -17.13
C ASP A 225 -29.70 2.86 -17.06
N LYS A 226 -29.17 2.13 -18.05
CA LYS A 226 -27.74 1.78 -18.08
C LYS A 226 -26.84 3.01 -18.29
N ILE A 227 -27.26 4.01 -19.06
CA ILE A 227 -26.55 5.29 -19.19
C ILE A 227 -26.48 5.99 -17.82
N GLN A 228 -27.57 6.03 -17.06
CA GLN A 228 -27.59 6.65 -15.73
C GLN A 228 -26.64 5.93 -14.76
N GLU A 229 -26.67 4.60 -14.73
CA GLU A 229 -25.73 3.81 -13.92
C GLU A 229 -24.26 4.05 -14.34
N THR A 230 -23.99 4.07 -15.64
CA THR A 230 -22.65 4.30 -16.20
C THR A 230 -22.13 5.69 -15.83
N ASN A 231 -22.98 6.72 -15.91
CA ASN A 231 -22.61 8.08 -15.50
C ASN A 231 -22.23 8.17 -14.03
N LYS A 232 -22.90 7.41 -13.16
CA LYS A 232 -22.53 7.34 -11.73
C LYS A 232 -21.13 6.75 -11.56
N VAL A 233 -20.81 5.65 -12.24
CA VAL A 233 -19.47 5.03 -12.21
C VAL A 233 -18.39 5.99 -12.72
N ILE A 234 -18.65 6.69 -13.82
CA ILE A 234 -17.75 7.73 -14.36
C ILE A 234 -17.51 8.83 -13.34
N GLN A 235 -18.56 9.31 -12.68
CA GLN A 235 -18.46 10.35 -11.65
C GLN A 235 -17.60 9.89 -10.48
N ASP A 236 -17.87 8.70 -9.94
CA ASP A 236 -17.12 8.13 -8.81
C ASP A 236 -15.63 7.96 -9.18
N ALA A 237 -15.34 7.40 -10.35
CA ALA A 237 -13.97 7.20 -10.85
C ALA A 237 -13.22 8.51 -11.17
N SER A 238 -13.92 9.55 -11.63
CA SER A 238 -13.33 10.86 -11.93
C SER A 238 -12.78 11.55 -10.68
N THR A 239 -13.39 11.33 -9.52
CA THR A 239 -12.89 11.86 -8.24
C THR A 239 -11.57 11.23 -7.79
N SER A 240 -11.23 10.04 -8.32
CA SER A 240 -10.02 9.30 -7.99
C SER A 240 -8.86 9.48 -8.98
N GLY A 241 -8.98 10.41 -9.95
CA GLY A 241 -7.90 10.71 -10.91
C GLY A 241 -7.73 9.70 -12.05
N ASN A 242 -8.64 8.72 -12.18
CA ASN A 242 -8.57 7.63 -13.17
C ASN A 242 -9.18 8.00 -14.54
N SER A 243 -8.85 9.18 -15.06
CA SER A 243 -9.49 9.72 -16.28
C SER A 243 -9.25 8.90 -17.54
N THR A 244 -8.09 8.24 -17.66
CA THR A 244 -7.75 7.39 -18.80
C THR A 244 -8.54 6.09 -18.80
N ILE A 245 -8.81 5.51 -17.62
CA ILE A 245 -9.54 4.25 -17.46
C ILE A 245 -10.98 4.40 -17.98
N ILE A 246 -11.64 5.52 -17.65
CA ILE A 246 -13.04 5.77 -17.98
C ILE A 246 -13.29 6.32 -19.39
N GLN A 247 -12.24 6.64 -20.15
CA GLN A 247 -12.38 7.21 -21.49
C GLN A 247 -13.24 6.37 -22.44
N PRO A 248 -13.13 5.03 -22.49
CA PRO A 248 -13.98 4.20 -23.34
C PRO A 248 -15.48 4.34 -23.04
N LEU A 249 -15.86 4.56 -21.77
CA LEU A 249 -17.26 4.80 -21.41
C LEU A 249 -17.73 6.18 -21.86
N ASN A 250 -16.90 7.21 -21.68
CA ASN A 250 -17.20 8.57 -22.17
C ASN A 250 -17.46 8.59 -23.69
N ASP A 251 -16.73 7.78 -24.45
CA ASP A 251 -16.90 7.67 -25.90
C ASP A 251 -18.14 6.84 -26.31
N LEU A 252 -18.58 5.93 -25.43
CA LEU A 252 -19.71 5.03 -25.69
C LEU A 252 -21.07 5.66 -25.34
N ILE A 253 -21.12 6.54 -24.33
CA ILE A 253 -22.37 7.19 -23.88
C ILE A 253 -23.11 7.91 -25.01
N PRO A 254 -22.47 8.75 -25.85
CA PRO A 254 -23.17 9.41 -26.96
C PRO A 254 -23.78 8.42 -27.95
N GLN A 255 -23.14 7.27 -28.18
CA GLN A 255 -23.67 6.23 -29.05
C GLN A 255 -24.89 5.56 -28.43
N ALA A 256 -24.87 5.30 -27.12
CA ALA A 256 -26.02 4.79 -26.38
C ALA A 256 -27.20 5.77 -26.42
N GLN A 257 -26.94 7.07 -26.23
CA GLN A 257 -27.95 8.11 -26.32
C GLN A 257 -28.58 8.17 -27.72
N ASN A 258 -27.80 8.05 -28.78
CA ASN A 258 -28.34 8.00 -30.14
C ASN A 258 -29.23 6.77 -30.35
N ALA A 259 -28.78 5.59 -29.90
CA ALA A 259 -29.56 4.36 -30.01
C ALA A 259 -30.89 4.44 -29.23
N GLU A 260 -30.88 5.03 -28.03
CA GLU A 260 -32.09 5.28 -27.23
C GLU A 260 -33.05 6.22 -27.94
N ASN A 261 -32.56 7.35 -28.47
CA ASN A 261 -33.37 8.31 -29.24
C ASN A 261 -34.01 7.66 -30.48
N ASP A 262 -33.27 6.84 -31.21
CA ASP A 262 -33.77 6.14 -32.40
C ASP A 262 -34.89 5.15 -32.04
N LEU A 263 -34.74 4.40 -30.94
CA LEU A 263 -35.77 3.51 -30.42
C LEU A 263 -37.02 4.28 -29.97
N ALA A 264 -36.84 5.39 -29.25
CA ALA A 264 -37.93 6.24 -28.79
C ALA A 264 -38.70 6.83 -29.98
N ALA A 265 -38.00 7.33 -31.00
CA ALA A 265 -38.61 7.83 -32.23
C ALA A 265 -39.43 6.75 -32.94
N ARG A 266 -38.91 5.53 -33.04
CA ARG A 266 -39.62 4.40 -33.65
C ARG A 266 -40.88 4.01 -32.87
N TYR A 267 -40.82 4.02 -31.55
CA TYR A 267 -41.97 3.74 -30.69
C TYR A 267 -43.04 4.82 -30.80
N ASN A 268 -42.65 6.10 -30.79
CA ASN A 268 -43.58 7.22 -30.92
C ASN A 268 -44.32 7.21 -32.27
N LEU A 269 -43.62 6.88 -33.36
CA LEU A 269 -44.25 6.72 -34.68
C LEU A 269 -45.32 5.61 -34.68
N TRP A 270 -45.10 4.53 -33.92
CA TRP A 270 -46.11 3.49 -33.78
C TRP A 270 -47.33 3.96 -32.98
N LEU A 271 -47.13 4.73 -31.90
CA LEU A 271 -48.23 5.32 -31.14
C LEU A 271 -49.08 6.25 -32.01
N GLU A 272 -48.44 7.08 -32.83
CA GLU A 272 -49.12 7.93 -33.81
C GLU A 272 -49.95 7.10 -34.80
N PHE A 273 -49.38 6.03 -35.36
CA PHE A 273 -50.09 5.13 -36.26
C PHE A 273 -51.32 4.49 -35.59
N VAL A 274 -51.19 4.01 -34.35
CA VAL A 274 -52.31 3.41 -33.61
C VAL A 274 -53.43 4.42 -33.39
N ASN A 275 -53.09 5.64 -32.98
CA ASN A 275 -54.08 6.71 -32.78
C ASN A 275 -54.83 7.06 -34.07
N GLU A 276 -54.11 7.20 -35.20
CA GLU A 276 -54.73 7.48 -36.50
C GLU A 276 -55.62 6.32 -36.98
N ARG A 277 -55.17 5.07 -36.77
CA ARG A 277 -55.99 3.88 -37.07
C ARG A 277 -57.28 3.87 -36.26
N ASP A 278 -57.19 4.15 -34.97
CA ASP A 278 -58.36 4.12 -34.08
C ASP A 278 -59.33 5.25 -34.42
N ASN A 279 -58.83 6.45 -34.71
CA ASN A 279 -59.63 7.57 -35.23
C ASN A 279 -60.31 7.22 -36.57
N ALA A 280 -59.59 6.59 -37.51
CA ALA A 280 -60.18 6.16 -38.77
C ALA A 280 -61.28 5.10 -38.56
N ASN A 281 -61.11 4.17 -37.63
CA ASN A 281 -62.14 3.19 -37.28
C ASN A 281 -63.38 3.87 -36.70
N ASP A 282 -63.20 4.82 -35.77
CA ASP A 282 -64.30 5.59 -35.19
C ASP A 282 -65.08 6.35 -36.28
N GLN A 283 -64.39 6.96 -37.25
CA GLN A 283 -65.02 7.64 -38.38
C GLN A 283 -65.80 6.68 -39.28
N VAL A 284 -65.27 5.48 -39.53
CA VAL A 284 -65.97 4.44 -40.30
C VAL A 284 -67.24 3.98 -39.58
N ASP A 285 -67.18 3.80 -38.26
CA ASP A 285 -68.33 3.38 -37.47
C ASP A 285 -69.38 4.48 -37.34
N GLN A 286 -68.98 5.74 -37.24
CA GLN A 286 -69.90 6.88 -37.34
C GLN A 286 -70.62 6.92 -38.70
N ALA A 287 -69.89 6.71 -39.81
CA ALA A 287 -70.48 6.66 -41.14
C ALA A 287 -71.47 5.50 -41.30
N ARG A 288 -71.14 4.30 -40.78
CA ARG A 288 -72.04 3.15 -40.75
C ARG A 288 -73.31 3.42 -39.96
N ASN A 289 -73.18 4.02 -38.78
CA ASN A 289 -74.33 4.37 -37.96
C ASN A 289 -75.23 5.39 -38.65
N ALA A 290 -74.66 6.41 -39.30
CA ALA A 290 -75.43 7.38 -40.08
C ALA A 290 -76.21 6.74 -41.25
N ILE A 291 -75.60 5.74 -41.94
CA ILE A 291 -76.29 4.97 -42.99
C ILE A 291 -77.43 4.15 -42.38
N ASN A 292 -77.17 3.41 -41.30
CA ASN A 292 -78.18 2.60 -40.63
C ASN A 292 -79.36 3.46 -40.13
N ASP A 293 -79.07 4.62 -39.55
CA ASP A 293 -80.09 5.55 -39.08
C ASP A 293 -80.92 6.12 -40.24
N PHE A 294 -80.29 6.42 -41.37
CA PHE A 294 -80.99 6.84 -42.59
C PHE A 294 -81.91 5.73 -43.11
N GLU A 295 -81.43 4.50 -43.20
CA GLU A 295 -82.22 3.33 -43.64
C GLU A 295 -83.38 3.03 -42.69
N ALA A 296 -83.19 3.18 -41.37
CA ALA A 296 -84.21 2.88 -40.37
C ALA A 296 -85.29 3.96 -40.25
N ASN A 297 -84.96 5.23 -40.50
CA ASN A 297 -85.85 6.38 -40.23
C ASN A 297 -86.36 7.09 -41.49
N THR A 298 -85.96 6.66 -42.69
CA THR A 298 -86.43 7.26 -43.93
C THR A 298 -87.35 6.29 -44.67
N ASP A 299 -88.60 6.71 -44.91
CA ASP A 299 -89.47 6.01 -45.87
C ASP A 299 -88.89 6.17 -47.27
N LEU A 300 -88.06 5.21 -47.65
CA LEU A 300 -87.48 5.14 -48.99
C LEU A 300 -88.64 5.08 -49.99
N ARG A 301 -88.63 6.00 -50.96
CA ARG A 301 -89.66 6.05 -51.98
C ARG A 301 -89.72 4.71 -52.72
N PRO A 302 -90.90 4.12 -52.93
CA PRO A 302 -91.00 2.83 -53.59
C PRO A 302 -90.48 2.94 -55.03
N LEU A 303 -89.81 1.88 -55.50
CA LEU A 303 -89.05 1.88 -56.76
C LEU A 303 -89.87 2.36 -57.96
N ASN A 304 -91.13 1.95 -58.04
CA ASN A 304 -92.05 2.33 -59.12
C ASN A 304 -92.26 3.86 -59.22
N VAL A 305 -92.30 4.57 -58.09
CA VAL A 305 -92.45 6.04 -58.06
C VAL A 305 -91.17 6.73 -58.51
N ALA A 306 -90.01 6.17 -58.15
CA ALA A 306 -88.72 6.70 -58.55
C ALA A 306 -88.48 6.52 -60.06
N GLU A 307 -88.83 5.34 -60.60
CA GLU A 307 -88.72 5.03 -62.04
C GLU A 307 -89.60 5.94 -62.89
N GLU A 308 -90.86 6.16 -62.48
CA GLU A 308 -91.79 7.02 -63.21
C GLU A 308 -91.34 8.50 -63.26
N GLN A 309 -90.64 8.98 -62.21
CA GLN A 309 -90.05 10.32 -62.21
C GLN A 309 -88.79 10.41 -63.07
N LEU A 310 -87.96 9.37 -63.07
CA LEU A 310 -86.76 9.32 -63.91
C LEU A 310 -87.11 9.32 -65.40
N GLU A 311 -88.21 8.65 -65.76
CA GLU A 311 -88.74 8.60 -67.11
C GLU A 311 -89.32 9.96 -67.56
N LYS A 312 -89.88 10.75 -66.64
CA LYS A 312 -90.31 12.14 -66.88
C LYS A 312 -89.16 13.14 -67.04
N LEU A 313 -87.94 12.77 -66.64
CA LEU A 313 -86.74 13.60 -66.73
C LEU A 313 -85.84 13.27 -67.94
N LYS A 314 -86.16 12.19 -68.68
CA LYS A 314 -85.56 11.86 -69.97
C LYS A 314 -86.35 12.49 -71.11
#